data_AF-A0A0B6ZI88-F1
#
_entry.id   AF-A0A0B6ZI88-F1
#
_cell.length_a   1.000
_cell.length_b   1.000
_cell.length_c   1.000
_cell.angle_alpha   90.00
_cell.angle_beta   90.00
_cell.angle_gamma   90.00
#
_symmetry.space_group_name_H-M   'P 1'
#
loop_
_entity.id
_entity.type
_entity.pdbx_description
1 polymer ?
#
loop_
_entity_poly.entity_id
_entity_poly.type
_entity_poly.pdbx_seq_one_letter_code
_entity_poly.pdbx_strand_id
1 'polypeptide(L)'
;QPHLAMHAMHPVDVISVSPPTGNQAQVQNSTVTLPQVQLSTQNQIQLTYLMAAFRIGMLAIDTLSRKVHDDRPQTKYARNPPYGEDVKWLLGIAIKLGTTFLQQFCASVINSVVSPFILYDLAMEAARFLARNNPTHVPTQLRSNILNPLFQKCLQMFMQCALHRIHHINNADYDEFVSIVCNARNAFYLAPGGIVQFNELLQSLRRSKSCRKELWQRIVNALASGTV
;
A
#
# COMPACT_ATOMS: atom_id res chain seq x y z
N GLN A 1 -40.86 62.76 -9.84
CA GLN A 1 -42.00 61.82 -9.75
C GLN A 1 -41.53 60.57 -9.00
N PRO A 2 -41.65 60.53 -7.66
CA PRO A 2 -41.32 59.36 -6.84
C PRO A 2 -42.60 58.67 -6.35
N HIS A 3 -42.59 57.34 -6.17
CA HIS A 3 -43.61 56.65 -5.38
C HIS A 3 -42.97 55.94 -4.19
N LEU A 4 -43.58 56.18 -3.04
CA LEU A 4 -43.22 55.85 -1.67
C LEU A 4 -44.32 54.95 -1.05
N ALA A 5 -44.00 54.39 0.12
CA ALA A 5 -44.88 53.81 1.17
C ALA A 5 -45.39 52.37 0.96
N MET A 6 -45.19 51.38 1.85
CA MET A 6 -45.38 51.22 3.32
C MET A 6 -46.85 50.99 3.77
N HIS A 7 -46.99 50.09 4.76
CA HIS A 7 -48.15 49.70 5.60
C HIS A 7 -49.04 48.53 5.11
N ALA A 8 -49.76 47.75 5.93
CA ALA A 8 -49.70 47.24 7.33
C ALA A 8 -51.03 46.46 7.59
N MET A 9 -50.96 45.37 8.39
CA MET A 9 -51.94 44.80 9.35
C MET A 9 -53.46 44.59 9.03
N HIS A 10 -53.88 43.28 9.08
CA HIS A 10 -54.99 42.62 9.83
C HIS A 10 -56.48 43.07 9.66
N PRO A 11 -57.49 42.15 9.75
CA PRO A 11 -57.93 41.57 11.03
C PRO A 11 -58.47 40.11 11.05
N VAL A 12 -58.77 39.72 12.28
CA VAL A 12 -59.24 38.47 12.90
C VAL A 12 -60.74 38.23 12.66
N ASP A 13 -61.16 36.96 12.58
CA ASP A 13 -62.52 36.53 12.96
C ASP A 13 -62.48 35.27 13.84
N VAL A 14 -63.30 35.32 14.90
CA VAL A 14 -63.45 34.34 16.00
C VAL A 14 -64.88 33.82 15.96
N ILE A 15 -65.12 32.50 15.92
CA ILE A 15 -66.34 31.87 16.46
C ILE A 15 -65.99 30.51 17.10
N SER A 16 -66.68 30.22 18.19
CA SER A 16 -66.43 29.25 19.26
C SER A 16 -67.37 28.02 19.21
N VAL A 17 -67.11 27.08 20.14
CA VAL A 17 -68.02 26.11 20.82
C VAL A 17 -68.10 24.62 20.32
N SER A 18 -67.33 23.76 21.00
CA SER A 18 -67.62 22.48 21.75
C SER A 18 -68.57 21.35 21.22
N PRO A 19 -68.62 20.12 21.82
CA PRO A 19 -68.34 18.82 21.17
C PRO A 19 -69.56 17.87 21.03
N PRO A 20 -69.41 16.64 20.48
CA PRO A 20 -69.69 15.47 21.33
C PRO A 20 -68.82 14.22 21.12
N THR A 21 -68.86 13.43 22.18
CA THR A 21 -68.48 12.03 22.44
C THR A 21 -68.63 11.00 21.32
N GLY A 22 -67.64 10.10 21.25
CA GLY A 22 -67.86 8.64 21.12
C GLY A 22 -67.92 8.06 19.70
N ASN A 23 -66.84 7.42 19.26
CA ASN A 23 -66.82 5.96 19.09
C ASN A 23 -65.45 5.44 18.66
N GLN A 24 -65.06 4.34 19.32
CA GLN A 24 -63.90 3.53 19.03
C GLN A 24 -64.07 2.85 17.67
N ALA A 25 -63.07 2.97 16.81
CA ALA A 25 -62.77 1.98 15.79
C ALA A 25 -61.26 1.82 15.72
N GLN A 26 -60.77 0.69 16.22
CA GLN A 26 -59.37 0.28 16.16
C GLN A 26 -58.93 0.17 14.70
N VAL A 27 -58.07 1.09 14.25
CA VAL A 27 -57.21 0.84 13.09
C VAL A 27 -55.94 0.22 13.64
N GLN A 28 -55.84 -1.08 13.48
CA GLN A 28 -54.71 -1.90 13.89
C GLN A 28 -53.51 -1.53 13.02
N ASN A 29 -52.79 -0.49 13.43
CA ASN A 29 -51.54 -0.08 12.79
C ASN A 29 -50.48 -1.14 13.14
N SER A 30 -50.34 -2.12 12.25
CA SER A 30 -49.25 -3.09 12.29
C SER A 30 -47.95 -2.33 11.99
N THR A 31 -47.26 -1.87 13.02
CA THR A 31 -45.87 -1.42 12.92
C THR A 31 -45.00 -2.63 12.63
N VAL A 32 -44.83 -2.93 11.34
CA VAL A 32 -43.71 -3.74 10.87
C VAL A 32 -42.53 -2.79 10.71
N THR A 33 -41.74 -2.63 11.77
CA THR A 33 -40.43 -1.97 11.71
C THR A 33 -39.49 -2.86 10.90
N LEU A 34 -39.14 -2.41 9.69
CA LEU A 34 -38.15 -3.06 8.82
C LEU A 34 -36.77 -3.12 9.52
N PRO A 35 -35.99 -4.22 9.39
CA PRO A 35 -34.61 -4.33 9.92
C PRO A 35 -33.55 -3.57 9.08
N GLN A 36 -33.92 -2.59 8.25
CA GLN A 36 -33.06 -2.10 7.18
C GLN A 36 -32.06 -1.01 7.61
N VAL A 37 -32.23 -0.40 8.79
CA VAL A 37 -31.40 0.73 9.28
C VAL A 37 -30.14 0.27 10.05
N GLN A 38 -30.12 -0.95 10.60
CA GLN A 38 -28.98 -1.45 11.39
C GLN A 38 -27.76 -1.85 10.53
N LEU A 39 -27.97 -2.29 9.29
CA LEU A 39 -26.86 -2.74 8.43
C LEU A 39 -26.01 -1.56 7.91
N SER A 40 -26.64 -0.41 7.64
CA SER A 40 -25.96 0.77 7.10
C SER A 40 -25.11 1.48 8.15
N THR A 41 -25.56 1.55 9.41
CA THR A 41 -24.78 2.13 10.52
C THR A 41 -23.55 1.28 10.87
N GLN A 42 -23.68 -0.05 10.85
CA GLN A 42 -22.56 -0.96 11.10
C GLN A 42 -21.46 -0.84 10.01
N ASN A 43 -21.85 -0.66 8.75
CA ASN A 43 -20.90 -0.42 7.65
C ASN A 43 -20.17 0.93 7.78
N GLN A 44 -20.85 1.99 8.25
CA GLN A 44 -20.21 3.29 8.49
C GLN A 44 -19.21 3.25 9.65
N ILE A 45 -19.52 2.53 10.72
CA ILE A 45 -18.62 2.36 11.86
C ILE A 45 -17.35 1.61 11.43
N GLN A 46 -17.48 0.52 10.67
CA GLN A 46 -16.34 -0.23 10.16
C GLN A 46 -15.43 0.62 9.25
N LEU A 47 -16.02 1.41 8.35
CA LEU A 47 -15.28 2.34 7.51
C LEU A 47 -14.52 3.38 8.35
N THR A 48 -15.14 3.88 9.42
CA THR A 48 -14.51 4.83 10.34
C THR A 48 -13.30 4.23 11.04
N TYR A 49 -13.40 2.99 11.53
CA TYR A 49 -12.26 2.28 12.13
C TYR A 49 -11.14 2.00 11.11
N LEU A 50 -11.50 1.63 9.88
CA LEU A 50 -10.53 1.37 8.83
C LEU A 50 -9.76 2.64 8.44
N MET A 51 -10.46 3.77 8.35
CA MET A 51 -9.87 5.09 8.13
C MET A 51 -8.94 5.51 9.28
N ALA A 52 -9.37 5.28 10.53
CA ALA A 52 -8.55 5.58 11.71
C ALA A 52 -7.27 4.73 11.72
N ALA A 53 -7.38 3.42 11.46
CA ALA A 53 -6.24 2.50 11.38
C ALA A 53 -5.25 2.93 10.29
N PHE A 54 -5.74 3.31 9.11
CA PHE A 54 -4.89 3.82 8.03
C PHE A 54 -4.13 5.08 8.45
N ARG A 55 -4.81 6.07 9.05
CA ARG A 55 -4.19 7.32 9.48
C ARG A 55 -3.08 7.11 10.50
N ILE A 56 -3.31 6.25 11.50
CA ILE A 56 -2.29 5.91 12.49
C ILE A 56 -1.14 5.13 11.84
N GLY A 57 -1.45 4.20 10.94
CA GLY A 57 -0.45 3.48 10.16
C GLY A 57 0.45 4.42 9.36
N MET A 58 -0.11 5.42 8.69
CA MET A 58 0.66 6.43 7.94
C MET A 58 1.60 7.24 8.86
N LEU A 59 1.16 7.61 10.06
CA LEU A 59 2.04 8.26 11.06
C LEU A 59 3.19 7.34 11.52
N ALA A 60 2.92 6.04 11.64
CA ALA A 60 3.95 5.05 11.96
C ALA A 60 4.96 4.92 10.81
N ILE A 61 4.51 4.94 9.55
CA ILE A 61 5.39 4.96 8.36
C ILE A 61 6.27 6.21 8.34
N ASP A 62 5.74 7.40 8.64
CA ASP A 62 6.54 8.63 8.72
C ASP A 62 7.58 8.57 9.85
N THR A 63 7.22 7.91 10.96
CA THR A 63 8.16 7.67 12.07
C THR A 63 9.25 6.68 11.67
N LEU A 64 8.91 5.64 10.93
CA LEU A 64 9.87 4.68 10.37
C LEU A 64 10.84 5.37 9.40
N SER A 65 10.36 6.30 8.57
CA SER A 65 11.20 7.09 7.65
C SER A 65 12.29 7.88 8.36
N ARG A 66 12.03 8.39 9.57
CA ARG A 66 13.08 9.07 10.35
C ARG A 66 14.14 8.07 10.84
N LYS A 67 13.72 6.90 11.31
CA LYS A 67 14.61 5.87 11.88
C LYS A 67 15.47 5.14 10.85
N VAL A 68 14.96 4.95 9.62
CA VAL A 68 15.66 4.16 8.59
C VAL A 68 17.00 4.74 8.16
N HIS A 69 17.22 6.03 8.43
CA HIS A 69 18.48 6.72 8.16
C HIS A 69 19.53 6.48 9.25
N ASP A 70 19.12 6.09 10.46
CA ASP A 70 20.00 5.81 11.61
C ASP A 70 20.42 4.33 11.71
N ASP A 71 19.72 3.42 11.02
CA ASP A 71 19.96 1.98 11.11
C ASP A 71 21.24 1.50 10.41
N ARG A 72 21.94 0.56 11.05
CA ARG A 72 23.13 -0.10 10.47
C ARG A 72 22.75 -0.80 9.15
N PRO A 73 23.59 -0.72 8.10
CA PRO A 73 23.30 -1.32 6.79
C PRO A 73 22.98 -2.81 6.78
N GLN A 74 23.48 -3.57 7.76
CA GLN A 74 23.27 -5.01 7.86
C GLN A 74 21.84 -5.38 8.28
N THR A 75 21.21 -4.58 9.15
CA THR A 75 19.85 -4.83 9.66
C THR A 75 18.79 -4.34 8.67
N LYS A 76 19.10 -3.28 7.91
CA LYS A 76 18.12 -2.59 7.07
C LYS A 76 17.73 -3.34 5.78
N TYR A 77 18.63 -4.17 5.23
CA TYR A 77 18.36 -4.96 4.03
C TYR A 77 17.84 -6.39 4.30
N ALA A 78 17.50 -6.70 5.55
CA ALA A 78 16.99 -8.01 5.92
C ALA A 78 15.76 -8.40 5.07
N ARG A 79 15.65 -9.69 4.74
CA ARG A 79 14.49 -10.21 3.99
C ARG A 79 13.19 -10.00 4.75
N ASN A 80 13.22 -10.23 6.06
CA ASN A 80 12.11 -10.08 6.98
C ASN A 80 12.51 -9.10 8.10
N PRO A 81 12.49 -7.78 7.85
CA PRO A 81 12.72 -6.82 8.92
C PRO A 81 11.55 -6.86 9.93
N PRO A 82 11.76 -6.48 11.21
CA PRO A 82 10.72 -6.56 12.24
C PRO A 82 9.42 -5.81 11.90
N TYR A 83 9.52 -4.71 11.14
CA TYR A 83 8.37 -3.91 10.69
C TYR A 83 7.66 -4.47 9.44
N GLY A 84 8.21 -5.52 8.81
CA GLY A 84 7.78 -5.95 7.47
C GLY A 84 6.31 -6.35 7.38
N GLU A 85 5.83 -7.11 8.36
CA GLU A 85 4.44 -7.59 8.40
C GLU A 85 3.45 -6.44 8.65
N ASP A 86 3.78 -5.50 9.52
CA ASP A 86 2.94 -4.33 9.80
C ASP A 86 2.75 -3.45 8.55
N VAL A 87 3.82 -3.27 7.76
CA VAL A 87 3.76 -2.50 6.51
C VAL A 87 2.91 -3.22 5.45
N LYS A 88 3.05 -4.55 5.33
CA LYS A 88 2.20 -5.36 4.42
C LYS A 88 0.73 -5.33 4.86
N TRP A 89 0.46 -5.39 6.15
CA TRP A 89 -0.88 -5.27 6.69
C TRP A 89 -1.50 -3.91 6.38
N LEU A 90 -0.73 -2.82 6.52
CA LEU A 90 -1.18 -1.47 6.19
C LEU A 90 -1.48 -1.31 4.69
N LEU A 91 -0.71 -1.95 3.81
CA LEU A 91 -1.05 -2.03 2.37
C LEU A 91 -2.43 -2.66 2.16
N GLY A 92 -2.73 -3.74 2.88
CA GLY A 92 -4.04 -4.39 2.84
C GLY A 92 -5.19 -3.45 3.25
N ILE A 93 -4.96 -2.56 4.21
CA ILE A 93 -5.91 -1.49 4.56
C ILE A 93 -6.05 -0.49 3.42
N ALA A 94 -4.92 -0.01 2.87
CA ALA A 94 -4.91 0.96 1.78
C ALA A 94 -5.70 0.44 0.55
N ILE A 95 -5.50 -0.83 0.20
CA ILE A 95 -6.24 -1.53 -0.87
C ILE A 95 -7.75 -1.55 -0.60
N LYS A 96 -8.17 -1.87 0.63
CA LYS A 96 -9.60 -1.88 1.02
C LYS A 96 -10.24 -0.50 0.94
N LEU A 97 -9.48 0.56 1.25
CA LEU A 97 -9.94 1.94 1.16
C LEU A 97 -9.91 2.49 -0.27
N GLY A 98 -9.10 1.90 -1.15
CA GLY A 98 -9.08 2.17 -2.59
C GLY A 98 -7.84 2.94 -3.08
N THR A 99 -7.84 3.26 -4.37
CA THR A 99 -6.65 3.73 -5.11
C THR A 99 -6.02 5.01 -4.54
N THR A 100 -6.81 5.95 -4.02
CA THR A 100 -6.28 7.19 -3.42
C THR A 100 -5.41 6.90 -2.19
N PHE A 101 -5.86 5.98 -1.34
CA PHE A 101 -5.13 5.57 -0.14
C PHE A 101 -3.91 4.73 -0.49
N LEU A 102 -4.03 3.88 -1.52
CA LEU A 102 -2.90 3.15 -2.06
C LEU A 102 -1.80 4.09 -2.57
N GLN A 103 -2.15 5.13 -3.32
CA GLN A 103 -1.19 6.12 -3.81
C GLN A 103 -0.49 6.85 -2.65
N GLN A 104 -1.25 7.27 -1.62
CA GLN A 104 -0.68 7.88 -0.42
C GLN A 104 0.29 6.93 0.29
N PHE A 105 -0.10 5.67 0.47
CA PHE A 105 0.73 4.64 1.06
C PHE A 105 2.05 4.46 0.28
N CYS A 106 1.97 4.28 -1.05
CA CYS A 106 3.16 4.11 -1.90
C CYS A 106 4.12 5.30 -1.79
N ALA A 107 3.60 6.53 -1.73
CA ALA A 107 4.43 7.73 -1.57
C ALA A 107 5.21 7.75 -0.25
N SER A 108 4.59 7.34 0.86
CA SER A 108 5.26 7.30 2.18
C SER A 108 6.23 6.11 2.33
N VAL A 109 5.94 4.97 1.69
CA VAL A 109 6.80 3.76 1.76
C VAL A 109 8.18 3.99 1.15
N ILE A 110 8.28 4.77 0.07
CA ILE A 110 9.55 5.01 -0.66
C ILE A 110 10.66 5.57 0.24
N ASN A 111 10.27 6.36 1.24
CA ASN A 111 11.19 7.06 2.16
C ASN A 111 11.39 6.31 3.48
N SER A 112 10.62 5.25 3.74
CA SER A 112 10.60 4.54 5.03
C SER A 112 11.06 3.11 4.96
N VAL A 113 10.91 2.45 3.81
CA VAL A 113 11.30 1.05 3.62
C VAL A 113 12.54 0.97 2.73
N VAL A 114 13.53 0.22 3.20
CA VAL A 114 14.79 -0.01 2.47
C VAL A 114 15.05 -1.48 2.17
N SER A 115 14.32 -2.41 2.78
CA SER A 115 14.40 -3.82 2.42
C SER A 115 13.85 -4.02 0.99
N PRO A 116 14.68 -4.48 0.03
CA PRO A 116 14.21 -4.69 -1.34
C PRO A 116 13.14 -5.79 -1.43
N PHE A 117 13.15 -6.74 -0.50
CA PHE A 117 12.17 -7.83 -0.47
C PHE A 117 10.78 -7.33 -0.07
N ILE A 118 10.70 -6.48 0.97
CA ILE A 118 9.45 -5.86 1.36
C ILE A 118 8.95 -4.92 0.26
N LEU A 119 9.83 -4.10 -0.33
CA LEU A 119 9.45 -3.22 -1.45
C LEU A 119 8.89 -4.01 -2.64
N TYR A 120 9.50 -5.16 -2.95
CA TYR A 120 9.05 -6.04 -4.02
C TYR A 120 7.66 -6.62 -3.73
N ASP A 121 7.45 -7.16 -2.53
CA ASP A 121 6.16 -7.71 -2.10
C ASP A 121 5.05 -6.64 -2.19
N LEU A 122 5.32 -5.44 -1.68
CA LEU A 122 4.38 -4.32 -1.71
C LEU A 122 4.04 -3.89 -3.14
N ALA A 123 5.06 -3.75 -4.00
CA ALA A 123 4.86 -3.34 -5.39
C ALA A 123 4.06 -4.39 -6.18
N MET A 124 4.38 -5.68 -5.99
CA MET A 124 3.68 -6.77 -6.66
C MET A 124 2.22 -6.88 -6.21
N GLU A 125 1.97 -6.75 -4.91
CA GLU A 125 0.60 -6.83 -4.38
C GLU A 125 -0.25 -5.63 -4.80
N ALA A 126 0.31 -4.42 -4.75
CA ALA A 126 -0.35 -3.23 -5.27
C ALA A 126 -0.62 -3.32 -6.78
N ALA A 127 0.31 -3.89 -7.55
CA ALA A 127 0.14 -4.08 -8.99
C ALA A 127 -0.96 -5.09 -9.31
N ARG A 128 -1.10 -6.18 -8.54
CA ARG A 128 -2.21 -7.15 -8.69
C ARG A 128 -3.56 -6.51 -8.42
N PHE A 129 -3.64 -5.68 -7.38
CA PHE A 129 -4.84 -4.91 -7.08
C PHE A 129 -5.21 -3.97 -8.23
N LEU A 130 -4.27 -3.16 -8.74
CA LEU A 130 -4.51 -2.26 -9.86
C LEU A 130 -4.82 -3.00 -11.17
N ALA A 131 -4.27 -4.20 -11.34
CA ALA A 131 -4.55 -5.08 -12.46
C ALA A 131 -5.92 -5.76 -12.35
N ARG A 132 -6.68 -5.51 -11.27
CA ARG A 132 -8.00 -6.10 -10.99
C ARG A 132 -7.97 -7.63 -11.10
N ASN A 133 -6.91 -8.23 -10.56
CA ASN A 133 -6.63 -9.67 -10.59
C ASN A 133 -6.38 -10.27 -11.98
N ASN A 134 -6.09 -9.47 -13.01
CA ASN A 134 -5.61 -9.98 -14.29
C ASN A 134 -4.06 -10.01 -14.33
N PRO A 135 -3.41 -11.18 -14.21
CA PRO A 135 -1.95 -11.25 -14.05
C PRO A 135 -1.17 -10.67 -15.23
N THR A 136 -1.76 -10.66 -16.43
CA THR A 136 -1.11 -10.17 -17.66
C THR A 136 -0.82 -8.67 -17.59
N HIS A 137 -1.58 -7.91 -16.79
CA HIS A 137 -1.42 -6.47 -16.65
C HIS A 137 -0.44 -6.06 -15.54
N VAL A 138 0.02 -6.98 -14.69
CA VAL A 138 0.92 -6.66 -13.56
C VAL A 138 2.18 -5.90 -14.00
N PRO A 139 2.92 -6.33 -15.05
CA PRO A 139 4.08 -5.58 -15.53
C PRO A 139 3.74 -4.17 -16.00
N THR A 140 2.55 -3.98 -16.57
CA THR A 140 2.05 -2.67 -17.00
C THR A 140 1.71 -1.79 -15.80
N GLN A 141 1.10 -2.36 -14.75
CA GLN A 141 0.77 -1.61 -13.53
C GLN A 141 2.00 -1.15 -12.76
N LEU A 142 3.08 -1.95 -12.73
CA LEU A 142 4.36 -1.54 -12.14
C LEU A 142 4.97 -0.30 -12.80
N ARG A 143 4.57 0.00 -14.05
CA ARG A 143 5.01 1.20 -14.81
C ARG A 143 4.06 2.38 -14.65
N SER A 144 2.95 2.22 -13.93
CA SER A 144 2.00 3.31 -13.67
C SER A 144 2.64 4.41 -12.82
N ASN A 145 2.11 5.63 -12.91
CA ASN A 145 2.60 6.75 -12.09
C ASN A 145 2.46 6.51 -10.57
N ILE A 146 1.56 5.60 -10.16
CA ILE A 146 1.36 5.24 -8.76
C ILE A 146 2.51 4.34 -8.27
N LEU A 147 2.87 3.31 -9.04
CA LEU A 147 3.80 2.27 -8.59
C LEU A 147 5.23 2.43 -9.10
N ASN A 148 5.44 3.13 -10.22
CA ASN A 148 6.77 3.26 -10.81
C ASN A 148 7.80 3.81 -9.82
N PRO A 149 7.56 4.89 -9.05
CA PRO A 149 8.53 5.38 -8.07
C PRO A 149 8.88 4.35 -6.99
N LEU A 150 7.89 3.60 -6.50
CA LEU A 150 8.07 2.52 -5.54
C LEU A 150 8.89 1.36 -6.13
N PHE A 151 8.60 0.98 -7.37
CA PHE A 151 9.30 -0.12 -8.03
C PHE A 151 10.74 0.26 -8.40
N GLN A 152 10.99 1.49 -8.86
CA GLN A 152 12.37 1.97 -9.07
C GLN A 152 13.17 1.97 -7.76
N LYS A 153 12.55 2.39 -6.65
CA LYS A 153 13.17 2.29 -5.32
C LYS A 153 13.51 0.83 -4.96
N CYS A 154 12.62 -0.12 -5.25
CA CYS A 154 12.87 -1.55 -5.06
C CYS A 154 14.13 -2.01 -5.81
N LEU A 155 14.24 -1.71 -7.10
CA LEU A 155 15.40 -2.07 -7.93
C LEU A 155 16.69 -1.44 -7.39
N GLN A 156 16.63 -0.16 -7.00
CA GLN A 156 17.74 0.54 -6.38
C GLN A 156 18.20 -0.15 -5.09
N MET A 157 17.26 -0.56 -4.23
CA MET A 157 17.58 -1.24 -2.98
C MET A 157 18.14 -2.65 -3.21
N PHE A 158 17.72 -3.37 -4.27
CA PHE A 158 18.36 -4.63 -4.65
C PHE A 158 19.83 -4.43 -5.03
N MET A 159 20.16 -3.41 -5.81
CA MET A 159 21.56 -3.09 -6.15
C MET A 159 22.36 -2.76 -4.89
N GLN A 160 21.84 -1.89 -4.03
CA GLN A 160 22.52 -1.48 -2.80
C GLN A 160 22.71 -2.66 -1.84
N CYS A 161 21.69 -3.51 -1.70
CA CYS A 161 21.76 -4.72 -0.89
C CYS A 161 22.85 -5.67 -1.40
N ALA A 162 22.85 -6.01 -2.69
CA ALA A 162 23.83 -6.93 -3.27
C ALA A 162 25.26 -6.39 -3.19
N LEU A 163 25.46 -5.11 -3.51
CA LEU A 163 26.76 -4.45 -3.42
C LEU A 163 27.26 -4.36 -1.96
N HIS A 164 26.37 -4.08 -1.01
CA HIS A 164 26.76 -4.06 0.40
C HIS A 164 27.12 -5.45 0.93
N ARG A 165 26.30 -6.46 0.61
CA ARG A 165 26.46 -7.83 1.11
C ARG A 165 27.74 -8.47 0.55
N ILE A 166 28.10 -8.22 -0.71
CA ILE A 166 29.34 -8.78 -1.28
C ILE A 166 30.60 -8.30 -0.54
N HIS A 167 30.62 -7.07 -0.01
CA HIS A 167 31.80 -6.54 0.72
C HIS A 167 32.07 -7.27 2.04
N HIS A 168 31.06 -7.85 2.67
CA HIS A 168 31.15 -8.50 3.98
C HIS A 168 30.77 -9.98 3.95
N ILE A 169 30.81 -10.60 2.76
CA ILE A 169 30.37 -11.97 2.56
C ILE A 169 31.38 -12.98 3.10
N ASN A 170 30.89 -14.02 3.77
CA ASN A 170 31.66 -15.21 4.11
C ASN A 170 31.12 -16.44 3.35
N ASN A 171 31.82 -17.58 3.45
CA ASN A 171 31.42 -18.80 2.72
C ASN A 171 30.05 -19.35 3.13
N ALA A 172 29.63 -19.17 4.39
CA ALA A 172 28.32 -19.62 4.87
C ALA A 172 27.16 -18.80 4.28
N ASP A 173 27.43 -17.56 3.86
CA ASP A 173 26.44 -16.66 3.27
C ASP A 173 26.23 -16.88 1.76
N TYR A 174 26.99 -17.77 1.12
CA TYR A 174 27.00 -17.90 -0.35
C TYR A 174 25.62 -18.23 -0.92
N ASP A 175 24.91 -19.19 -0.33
CA ASP A 175 23.62 -19.63 -0.85
C ASP A 175 22.54 -18.54 -0.65
N GLU A 176 22.57 -17.85 0.49
CA GLU A 176 21.71 -16.67 0.71
C GLU A 176 22.02 -15.57 -0.31
N PHE A 177 23.30 -15.22 -0.50
CA PHE A 177 23.70 -14.19 -1.45
C PHE A 177 23.29 -14.51 -2.90
N VAL A 178 23.46 -15.76 -3.33
CA VAL A 178 22.99 -16.23 -4.64
C VAL A 178 21.48 -16.05 -4.76
N SER A 179 20.71 -16.40 -3.72
CA SER A 179 19.27 -16.15 -3.68
C SER A 179 18.94 -14.66 -3.82
N ILE A 180 19.67 -13.76 -3.15
CA ILE A 180 19.48 -12.30 -3.31
C ILE A 180 19.66 -11.88 -4.77
N VAL A 181 20.74 -12.34 -5.43
CA VAL A 181 21.03 -12.00 -6.84
C VAL A 181 19.96 -12.54 -7.78
N CYS A 182 19.44 -13.75 -7.54
CA CYS A 182 18.36 -14.32 -8.33
C CYS A 182 17.02 -13.58 -8.12
N ASN A 183 16.68 -13.20 -6.88
CA ASN A 183 15.51 -12.37 -6.61
C ASN A 183 15.62 -11.00 -7.29
N ALA A 184 16.81 -10.39 -7.26
CA ALA A 184 17.09 -9.15 -7.98
C ALA A 184 16.83 -9.32 -9.48
N ARG A 185 17.37 -10.37 -10.12
CA ARG A 185 17.12 -10.68 -11.54
C ARG A 185 15.62 -10.67 -11.84
N ASN A 186 14.83 -11.39 -11.06
CA ASN A 186 13.39 -11.52 -11.30
C ASN A 186 12.69 -10.15 -11.23
N ALA A 187 13.09 -9.28 -10.30
CA ALA A 187 12.57 -7.92 -10.23
C ALA A 187 13.00 -7.06 -11.43
N PHE A 188 14.28 -7.09 -11.80
CA PHE A 188 14.82 -6.31 -12.92
C PHE A 188 14.16 -6.67 -14.26
N TYR A 189 13.78 -7.92 -14.48
CA TYR A 189 13.14 -8.36 -15.73
C TYR A 189 11.73 -7.77 -15.93
N LEU A 190 11.09 -7.27 -14.87
CA LEU A 190 9.78 -6.63 -14.96
C LEU A 190 9.88 -5.16 -15.41
N ALA A 191 11.04 -4.52 -15.27
CA ALA A 191 11.24 -3.12 -15.60
C ALA A 191 11.78 -2.89 -17.02
N PRO A 192 11.34 -1.83 -17.72
CA PRO A 192 11.99 -1.40 -18.97
C PRO A 192 13.46 -1.09 -18.71
N GLY A 193 14.37 -1.63 -19.54
CA GLY A 193 15.81 -1.44 -19.37
C GLY A 193 16.41 -2.14 -18.14
N GLY A 194 15.62 -2.89 -17.36
CA GLY A 194 16.11 -3.53 -16.14
C GLY A 194 17.14 -4.63 -16.40
N ILE A 195 17.10 -5.29 -17.56
CA ILE A 195 18.13 -6.25 -17.98
C ILE A 195 19.51 -5.57 -18.08
N VAL A 196 19.57 -4.35 -18.61
CA VAL A 196 20.83 -3.59 -18.73
C VAL A 196 21.36 -3.26 -17.34
N GLN A 197 20.51 -2.73 -16.46
CA GLN A 197 20.88 -2.43 -15.07
C GLN A 197 21.34 -3.68 -14.30
N PHE A 198 20.68 -4.83 -14.51
CA PHE A 198 21.08 -6.08 -13.88
C PHE A 198 22.44 -6.58 -14.39
N ASN A 199 22.72 -6.44 -15.69
CA ASN A 199 24.03 -6.78 -16.25
C ASN A 199 25.14 -5.88 -15.70
N GLU A 200 24.88 -4.58 -15.50
CA GLU A 200 25.82 -3.66 -14.85
C GLU A 200 26.08 -4.03 -13.38
N LEU A 201 25.03 -4.46 -12.65
CA LEU A 201 25.17 -5.01 -11.31
C LEU A 201 26.06 -6.25 -11.32
N LEU A 202 25.83 -7.21 -12.22
CA LEU A 202 26.65 -8.42 -12.33
C LEU A 202 28.12 -8.11 -12.64
N GLN A 203 28.39 -7.15 -13.52
CA GLN A 203 29.75 -6.70 -13.80
C GLN A 203 30.41 -6.07 -12.58
N SER A 204 29.65 -5.31 -11.78
CA SER A 204 30.14 -4.69 -10.54
C SER A 204 30.43 -5.74 -9.47
N LEU A 205 29.56 -6.74 -9.31
CA LEU A 205 29.79 -7.87 -8.41
C LEU A 205 31.03 -8.68 -8.80
N ARG A 206 31.19 -9.01 -10.10
CA ARG A 206 32.34 -9.77 -10.61
C ARG A 206 33.67 -9.06 -10.37
N ARG A 207 33.70 -7.73 -10.42
CA ARG A 207 34.90 -6.92 -10.16
C ARG A 207 35.19 -6.74 -8.67
N SER A 208 34.29 -7.11 -7.77
CA SER A 208 34.50 -7.02 -6.33
C SER A 208 35.55 -8.04 -5.87
N LYS A 209 36.51 -7.58 -5.05
CA LYS A 209 37.58 -8.44 -4.49
C LYS A 209 37.04 -9.61 -3.67
N SER A 210 35.88 -9.46 -3.06
CA SER A 210 35.22 -10.51 -2.27
C SER A 210 34.50 -11.54 -3.14
N CYS A 211 34.27 -11.26 -4.43
CA CYS A 211 33.63 -12.19 -5.35
C CYS A 211 34.65 -13.22 -5.86
N ARG A 212 34.86 -14.26 -5.06
CA ARG A 212 35.76 -15.37 -5.40
C ARG A 212 35.21 -16.19 -6.57
N LYS A 213 36.09 -16.92 -7.27
CA LYS A 213 35.74 -17.77 -8.43
C LYS A 213 34.60 -18.73 -8.11
N GLU A 214 34.63 -19.37 -6.94
CA GLU A 214 33.58 -20.30 -6.50
C GLU A 214 32.21 -19.61 -6.38
N LEU A 215 32.15 -18.48 -5.67
CA LEU A 215 30.92 -17.69 -5.56
C LEU A 215 30.40 -17.25 -6.93
N TRP A 216 31.29 -16.76 -7.79
CA TRP A 216 30.93 -16.35 -9.14
C TRP A 216 30.35 -17.52 -9.96
N GLN A 217 30.94 -18.71 -9.87
CA GLN A 217 30.42 -19.92 -10.51
C GLN A 217 29.02 -20.27 -9.98
N ARG A 218 28.80 -20.21 -8.66
CA ARG A 218 27.48 -20.44 -8.07
C ARG A 218 26.43 -19.45 -8.59
N ILE A 219 26.77 -18.16 -8.67
CA ILE A 219 25.88 -17.12 -9.22
C ILE A 219 25.51 -17.46 -10.67
N VAL A 220 26.49 -17.71 -11.54
CA VAL A 220 26.25 -18.00 -12.96
C VAL A 220 25.41 -19.27 -13.13
N ASN A 221 25.72 -20.33 -12.37
CA ASN A 221 24.98 -21.58 -12.42
C ASN A 221 23.52 -21.40 -11.98
N ALA A 222 23.28 -20.69 -10.87
CA ALA A 222 21.93 -20.40 -10.40
C ALA A 222 21.15 -19.59 -11.43
N LEU A 223 21.75 -18.56 -12.03
CA LEU A 223 21.11 -17.76 -13.07
C LEU A 223 20.81 -18.57 -14.34
N ALA A 224 21.69 -19.49 -14.75
CA ALA A 224 21.47 -20.33 -15.92
C ALA A 224 20.35 -21.38 -15.70
N SER A 225 20.29 -21.95 -14.49
CA SER A 225 19.33 -23.01 -14.17
C SER A 225 17.88 -22.54 -14.07
N GLY A 226 17.63 -21.24 -13.95
CA GLY A 226 16.28 -20.70 -13.71
C GLY A 226 15.71 -21.02 -12.32
N THR A 227 16.32 -21.93 -11.57
CA THR A 227 15.95 -22.33 -10.21
C THR A 227 16.21 -21.20 -9.22
N VAL A 228 15.14 -20.72 -8.59
CA VAL A 228 15.13 -20.04 -7.29
C VAL A 228 14.20 -20.84 -6.40
#